data_AF-A0A4Q3Y442-F1
#
_entry.id   AF-A0A4Q3Y442-F1
#
_cell.length_a   1.000
_cell.length_b   1.000
_cell.length_c   1.000
_cell.angle_alpha   90.00
_cell.angle_beta   90.00
_cell.angle_gamma   90.00
#
_symmetry.space_group_name_H-M   'P 1'
#
loop_
_entity.id
_entity.type
_entity.pdbx_description
1 polymer ?
#
loop_
_entity_poly.entity_id
_entity_poly.type
_entity_poly.pdbx_seq_one_letter_code
_entity_poly.pdbx_strand_id
1 'polypeptide(L)'
;MALSGLLICAFLLGGSSRGDVAQLIILRPLAILLLGFGLWGISREQVREHRYLAILAGVFLLLPLIQLIPLPPAIWMNLPGHEIVASIDAATGLGPIWRPISLAPTATANAFFSLFVPLAILVLGFRLSSNERARLVPLLIALIAASSLLGMFQLMGARGSALYFYRVTHGDSAVGFFANRNHQAAMLACLFPLLAVFASGGGRRTKWRHWFAAAVGAVLIPAILITGSRAGMFAGLLGIVLAVGLYHRASPRGARRAGSRARSSLVYLLVAAGGLAMAGLTIWMQRAESFQRVLAFDSEQDARFRAWSPIADIAARFMPFGSGYGSFADVYKMYEPRELLHTTYFNQAHNDWLEVAMTGGVLAMLLLAVVVGLIAWRAVSLGLAMRRGSRDERLAGLGLAIMVILAFASFSDYPLRVPAIACVFVLAALWMAPHGRAAGSVADCETGSPD
;
A
#
# COMPACT_ATOMS: atom_id res chain seq x y z
N MET A 1 -16.46 -3.16 -14.87
CA MET A 1 -17.12 -1.98 -14.26
C MET A 1 -17.13 -2.05 -12.74
N ALA A 2 -17.57 -3.14 -12.10
CA ALA A 2 -17.59 -3.30 -10.65
C ALA A 2 -16.26 -2.97 -9.94
N LEU A 3 -15.13 -3.55 -10.39
CA LEU A 3 -13.81 -3.27 -9.79
C LEU A 3 -13.42 -1.80 -9.88
N SER A 4 -13.63 -1.18 -11.06
CA SER A 4 -13.36 0.25 -11.25
C SER A 4 -14.21 1.13 -10.34
N GLY A 5 -15.50 0.81 -10.19
CA GLY A 5 -16.40 1.50 -9.26
C GLY A 5 -15.93 1.38 -7.81
N LEU A 6 -15.60 0.16 -7.36
CA LEU A 6 -15.06 -0.06 -6.01
C LEU A 6 -13.76 0.70 -5.79
N LEU A 7 -12.85 0.73 -6.77
CA LEU A 7 -11.60 1.46 -6.68
C LEU A 7 -11.81 2.97 -6.55
N ILE A 8 -12.77 3.54 -7.30
CA ILE A 8 -13.17 4.95 -7.16
C ILE A 8 -13.74 5.19 -5.76
N CYS A 9 -14.68 4.36 -5.30
CA CYS A 9 -15.25 4.46 -3.94
C CYS A 9 -14.18 4.33 -2.86
N ALA A 10 -13.19 3.45 -3.03
CA ALA A 10 -12.10 3.28 -2.08
C ALA A 10 -11.25 4.56 -1.96
N PHE A 11 -10.95 5.24 -3.07
CA PHE A 11 -10.27 6.55 -3.01
C PHE A 11 -11.13 7.62 -2.33
N LEU A 12 -12.42 7.72 -2.69
CA LEU A 12 -13.30 8.76 -2.15
C LEU A 12 -13.63 8.57 -0.66
N LEU A 13 -13.74 7.33 -0.19
CA LEU A 13 -14.29 6.98 1.12
C LEU A 13 -13.28 6.30 2.06
N GLY A 14 -12.15 5.81 1.54
CA GLY A 14 -11.23 4.90 2.21
C GLY A 14 -9.81 5.43 2.37
N GLY A 15 -9.64 6.74 2.49
CA GLY A 15 -8.37 7.45 2.61
C GLY A 15 -7.84 7.62 4.04
N SER A 16 -8.49 7.03 5.04
CA SER A 16 -8.06 7.02 6.44
C SER A 16 -7.81 5.60 6.94
N SER A 17 -6.81 5.43 7.81
CA SER A 17 -6.52 4.15 8.49
C SER A 17 -7.34 3.94 9.76
N ARG A 18 -8.09 4.96 10.20
CA ARG A 18 -8.87 4.89 11.44
C ARG A 18 -10.17 4.10 11.23
N GLY A 19 -10.53 3.28 12.22
CA GLY A 19 -11.76 2.48 12.20
C GLY A 19 -13.05 3.24 12.51
N ASP A 20 -12.97 4.46 13.04
CA ASP A 20 -14.09 5.28 13.51
C ASP A 20 -14.61 6.28 12.45
N VAL A 21 -14.20 6.09 11.20
CA VAL A 21 -14.48 7.00 10.08
C VAL A 21 -15.85 6.69 9.47
N ALA A 22 -16.75 7.67 9.45
CA ALA A 22 -18.14 7.50 9.02
C ALA A 22 -18.27 6.97 7.58
N GLN A 23 -17.35 7.33 6.69
CA GLN A 23 -17.33 6.86 5.30
C GLN A 23 -17.23 5.33 5.18
N LEU A 24 -16.67 4.65 6.19
CA LEU A 24 -16.56 3.18 6.21
C LEU A 24 -17.92 2.49 6.34
N ILE A 25 -18.94 3.19 6.86
CA ILE A 25 -20.34 2.71 6.92
C ILE A 25 -20.87 2.44 5.51
N ILE A 26 -20.39 3.18 4.50
CA ILE A 26 -20.77 2.98 3.10
C ILE A 26 -19.78 2.04 2.41
N LEU A 27 -18.48 2.28 2.55
CA LEU A 27 -17.45 1.55 1.80
C LEU A 27 -17.43 0.06 2.11
N ARG A 28 -17.56 -0.34 3.38
CA ARG A 28 -17.44 -1.76 3.77
C ARG A 28 -18.63 -2.61 3.32
N PRO A 29 -19.90 -2.21 3.54
CA PRO A 29 -21.03 -2.97 2.99
C PRO A 29 -20.99 -3.06 1.47
N LEU A 30 -20.64 -1.96 0.78
CA LEU A 30 -20.48 -1.97 -0.67
C LEU A 30 -19.40 -2.98 -1.11
N ALA A 31 -18.25 -3.01 -0.43
CA ALA A 31 -17.20 -3.98 -0.70
C ALA A 31 -17.67 -5.42 -0.48
N ILE A 32 -18.44 -5.70 0.58
CA ILE A 32 -18.99 -7.04 0.85
C ILE A 32 -19.99 -7.46 -0.24
N LEU A 33 -20.89 -6.56 -0.65
CA LEU A 33 -21.83 -6.84 -1.75
C LEU A 33 -21.10 -7.13 -3.05
N LEU A 34 -20.08 -6.32 -3.38
CA LEU A 34 -19.27 -6.52 -4.59
C LEU A 34 -18.35 -7.74 -4.50
N LEU A 35 -17.91 -8.12 -3.30
CA LEU A 35 -17.23 -9.39 -3.05
C LEU A 35 -18.18 -10.56 -3.33
N GLY A 36 -19.40 -10.52 -2.81
CA GLY A 36 -20.44 -11.52 -3.08
C GLY A 36 -20.73 -11.65 -4.58
N PHE A 37 -20.88 -10.52 -5.28
CA PHE A 37 -21.00 -10.49 -6.74
C PHE A 37 -19.77 -11.08 -7.46
N GLY A 38 -18.57 -10.79 -6.94
CA GLY A 38 -17.32 -11.36 -7.44
C GLY A 38 -17.28 -12.88 -7.30
N LEU A 39 -17.60 -13.39 -6.11
CA LEU A 39 -17.63 -14.82 -5.78
C LEU A 39 -18.72 -15.57 -6.56
N TRP A 40 -19.89 -14.96 -6.77
CA TRP A 40 -20.96 -15.59 -7.54
C TRP A 40 -20.56 -15.84 -9.00
N GLY A 41 -19.77 -14.95 -9.60
CA GLY A 41 -19.38 -15.05 -11.00
C GLY A 41 -17.97 -15.56 -11.27
N ILE A 42 -17.26 -16.10 -10.27
CA ILE A 42 -15.90 -16.63 -10.45
C ILE A 42 -15.93 -18.13 -10.81
N SER A 43 -15.11 -18.55 -11.78
CA SER A 43 -14.96 -19.97 -12.11
C SER A 43 -13.88 -20.66 -11.28
N ARG A 44 -13.95 -21.98 -11.14
CA ARG A 44 -12.90 -22.78 -10.48
C ARG A 44 -11.54 -22.63 -11.16
N GLU A 45 -11.52 -22.48 -12.48
CA GLU A 45 -10.31 -22.26 -13.27
C GLU A 45 -9.64 -20.93 -12.94
N GLN A 46 -10.42 -19.86 -12.81
CA GLN A 46 -9.92 -18.53 -12.42
C GLN A 46 -9.30 -18.54 -11.02
N VAL A 47 -9.93 -19.26 -10.07
CA VAL A 47 -9.36 -19.45 -8.73
C VAL A 47 -8.07 -20.28 -8.80
N ARG A 48 -8.04 -21.34 -9.61
CA ARG A 48 -6.87 -22.22 -9.76
C ARG A 48 -5.69 -21.49 -10.39
N GLU A 49 -5.93 -20.62 -11.37
CA GLU A 49 -4.93 -19.74 -11.98
C GLU A 49 -4.29 -18.81 -10.94
N HIS A 50 -5.11 -18.27 -10.01
CA HIS A 50 -4.67 -17.33 -8.98
C HIS A 50 -4.51 -17.97 -7.60
N ARG A 51 -4.32 -19.29 -7.53
CA ARG A 51 -4.39 -20.07 -6.28
C ARG A 51 -3.50 -19.52 -5.16
N TYR A 52 -2.31 -19.04 -5.49
CA TYR A 52 -1.37 -18.53 -4.50
C TYR A 52 -1.86 -17.22 -3.86
N LEU A 53 -2.46 -16.33 -4.65
CA LEU A 53 -3.09 -15.10 -4.12
C LEU A 53 -4.33 -15.44 -3.30
N ALA A 54 -5.13 -16.43 -3.73
CA ALA A 54 -6.30 -16.88 -2.98
C ALA A 54 -5.90 -17.51 -1.62
N ILE A 55 -4.84 -18.33 -1.60
CA ILE A 55 -4.29 -18.90 -0.36
C ILE A 55 -3.78 -17.79 0.56
N LEU A 56 -2.96 -16.86 0.04
CA LEU A 56 -2.46 -15.74 0.83
C LEU A 56 -3.61 -14.91 1.43
N ALA A 57 -4.62 -14.58 0.63
CA ALA A 57 -5.80 -13.87 1.12
C ALA A 57 -6.54 -14.65 2.22
N GLY A 58 -6.69 -15.96 2.06
CA GLY A 58 -7.22 -16.84 3.10
C GLY A 58 -6.41 -16.78 4.39
N VAL A 59 -5.08 -16.88 4.31
CA VAL A 59 -4.21 -16.80 5.50
C VAL A 59 -4.30 -15.43 6.17
N PHE A 60 -4.33 -14.32 5.40
CA PHE A 60 -4.52 -12.97 5.96
C PHE A 60 -5.85 -12.83 6.72
N LEU A 61 -6.93 -13.47 6.24
CA LEU A 61 -8.23 -13.48 6.93
C LEU A 61 -8.22 -14.35 8.18
N LEU A 62 -7.49 -15.48 8.15
CA LEU A 62 -7.43 -16.42 9.26
C LEU A 62 -6.70 -15.84 10.49
N LEU A 63 -5.67 -15.02 10.30
CA LEU A 63 -4.90 -14.48 11.43
C LEU A 63 -5.74 -13.70 12.47
N PRO A 64 -6.53 -12.67 12.11
CA PRO A 64 -7.39 -11.99 13.08
C PRO A 64 -8.53 -12.88 13.58
N LEU A 65 -9.01 -13.86 12.80
CA LEU A 65 -10.02 -14.81 13.27
C LEU A 65 -9.48 -15.71 14.39
N ILE A 66 -8.23 -16.19 14.26
CA ILE A 66 -7.55 -16.97 15.30
C ILE A 66 -7.45 -16.14 16.59
N GLN A 67 -7.11 -14.85 16.48
CA GLN A 67 -7.01 -13.97 17.64
C GLN A 67 -8.36 -13.68 18.32
N LEU A 68 -9.48 -13.92 17.63
CA LEU A 68 -10.83 -13.77 18.16
C LEU A 68 -11.39 -15.05 18.80
N ILE A 69 -10.65 -16.16 18.78
CA ILE A 69 -11.08 -17.42 19.41
C ILE A 69 -11.09 -17.22 20.94
N PRO A 70 -12.24 -17.32 21.62
CA PRO A 70 -12.31 -17.24 23.07
C PRO A 70 -11.64 -18.45 23.71
N LEU A 71 -10.76 -18.19 24.68
CA LEU A 71 -10.06 -19.20 25.44
C LEU A 71 -10.62 -19.31 26.87
N PRO A 72 -10.56 -20.51 27.48
CA PRO A 72 -10.84 -20.68 28.89
C PRO A 72 -9.91 -19.81 29.76
N PRO A 73 -10.38 -19.28 30.90
CA PRO A 73 -9.60 -18.43 31.80
C PRO A 73 -8.26 -19.06 32.21
N ALA A 74 -8.26 -20.37 32.49
CA ALA A 74 -7.07 -21.11 32.89
C ALA A 74 -5.95 -21.10 31.83
N ILE A 75 -6.30 -20.95 30.55
CA ILE A 75 -5.33 -20.83 29.46
C ILE A 75 -5.00 -19.36 29.22
N TRP A 76 -6.04 -18.52 29.15
CA TRP A 76 -5.92 -17.11 28.78
C TRP A 76 -5.05 -16.31 29.77
N MET A 77 -5.22 -16.52 31.07
CA MET A 77 -4.44 -15.80 32.10
C MET A 77 -2.95 -16.15 32.09
N ASN A 78 -2.59 -17.30 31.51
CA ASN A 78 -1.20 -17.75 31.37
C ASN A 78 -0.58 -17.35 30.01
N LEU A 79 -1.32 -16.62 29.16
CA LEU A 79 -0.76 -16.10 27.93
C LEU A 79 0.22 -14.95 28.22
N PRO A 80 1.34 -14.86 27.49
CA PRO A 80 2.30 -13.77 27.65
C PRO A 80 1.65 -12.39 27.47
N GLY A 81 1.93 -11.46 28.37
CA GLY A 81 1.42 -10.07 28.33
C GLY A 81 -0.01 -9.88 28.85
N HIS A 82 -0.63 -10.93 29.41
CA HIS A 82 -2.00 -10.88 29.94
C HIS A 82 -2.05 -10.71 31.46
N GLU A 83 -0.89 -10.57 32.12
CA GLU A 83 -0.75 -10.60 33.58
C GLU A 83 -1.44 -9.40 34.23
N ILE A 84 -1.36 -8.22 33.61
CA ILE A 84 -2.02 -7.01 34.10
C ILE A 84 -3.53 -7.22 34.14
N VAL A 85 -4.14 -7.75 33.08
CA VAL A 85 -5.60 -7.96 33.04
C VAL A 85 -6.02 -9.06 34.02
N ALA A 86 -5.23 -10.14 34.12
CA ALA A 86 -5.48 -11.19 35.11
C ALA A 86 -5.44 -10.64 36.56
N SER A 87 -4.51 -9.72 36.87
CA SER A 87 -4.43 -9.09 38.19
C SER A 87 -5.63 -8.19 38.50
N ILE A 88 -6.15 -7.47 37.49
CA ILE A 88 -7.35 -6.65 37.61
C ILE A 88 -8.57 -7.53 37.89
N ASP A 89 -8.72 -8.64 37.18
CA ASP A 89 -9.84 -9.58 37.39
C ASP A 89 -9.85 -10.16 38.80
N ALA A 90 -8.68 -10.56 39.31
CA ALA A 90 -8.52 -11.06 40.67
C ALA A 90 -8.89 -10.00 41.71
N ALA A 91 -8.46 -8.75 41.50
CA ALA A 91 -8.74 -7.64 42.42
C ALA A 91 -10.21 -7.20 42.40
N THR A 92 -10.90 -7.34 41.27
CA THR A 92 -12.29 -6.89 41.07
C THR A 92 -13.33 -7.99 41.30
N GLY A 93 -12.90 -9.25 41.46
CA GLY A 93 -13.80 -10.37 41.69
C GLY A 93 -14.69 -10.72 40.49
N LEU A 94 -14.25 -10.37 39.27
CA LEU A 94 -15.02 -10.55 38.02
C LEU A 94 -15.26 -12.02 37.62
N GLY A 95 -14.63 -12.97 38.32
CA GLY A 95 -14.82 -14.41 38.11
C GLY A 95 -14.14 -14.95 36.84
N PRO A 96 -14.35 -16.25 36.52
CA PRO A 96 -13.71 -16.92 35.38
C PRO A 96 -14.35 -16.50 34.04
N ILE A 97 -13.85 -15.41 33.44
CA ILE A 97 -14.36 -14.88 32.16
C ILE A 97 -13.57 -15.46 30.97
N TRP A 98 -14.29 -16.04 30.01
CA TRP A 98 -13.71 -16.46 28.73
C TRP A 98 -13.41 -15.25 27.85
N ARG A 99 -12.19 -15.19 27.30
CA ARG A 99 -11.74 -14.04 26.50
C ARG A 99 -10.96 -14.48 25.27
N PRO A 100 -11.06 -13.73 24.16
CA PRO A 100 -10.26 -13.98 22.97
C PRO A 100 -8.77 -13.68 23.23
N ILE A 101 -7.89 -14.26 22.41
CA ILE A 101 -6.42 -14.03 22.49
C ILE A 101 -6.10 -12.54 22.36
N SER A 102 -6.86 -11.78 21.56
CA SER A 102 -6.68 -10.34 21.43
C SER A 102 -7.05 -9.58 22.71
N LEU A 103 -6.18 -8.65 23.13
CA LEU A 103 -6.48 -7.69 24.19
C LEU A 103 -7.46 -6.58 23.77
N ALA A 104 -7.67 -6.39 22.46
CA ALA A 104 -8.63 -5.43 21.91
C ALA A 104 -9.57 -6.09 20.89
N PRO A 105 -10.54 -6.91 21.34
CA PRO A 105 -11.32 -7.77 20.45
C PRO A 105 -12.15 -6.99 19.43
N THR A 106 -12.69 -5.85 19.83
CA THR A 106 -13.46 -4.95 18.95
C THR A 106 -12.57 -4.35 17.86
N ALA A 107 -11.33 -3.97 18.19
CA ALA A 107 -10.35 -3.48 17.23
C ALA A 107 -9.89 -4.59 16.28
N THR A 108 -9.70 -5.82 16.77
CA THR A 108 -9.34 -6.99 15.96
C THR A 108 -10.47 -7.40 15.02
N ALA A 109 -11.73 -7.37 15.47
CA ALA A 109 -12.88 -7.56 14.61
C ALA A 109 -12.96 -6.47 13.53
N ASN A 110 -12.73 -5.21 13.90
CA ASN A 110 -12.64 -4.12 12.93
C ASN A 110 -11.51 -4.32 11.91
N ALA A 111 -10.35 -4.82 12.34
CA ALA A 111 -9.25 -5.15 11.45
C ALA A 111 -9.63 -6.27 10.46
N PHE A 112 -10.27 -7.34 10.94
CA PHE A 112 -10.83 -8.41 10.09
C PHE A 112 -11.80 -7.86 9.03
N PHE A 113 -12.78 -7.05 9.43
CA PHE A 113 -13.74 -6.47 8.48
C PHE A 113 -13.09 -5.48 7.51
N SER A 114 -11.97 -4.85 7.87
CA SER A 114 -11.27 -3.94 6.96
C SER A 114 -10.65 -4.67 5.76
N LEU A 115 -10.30 -5.95 5.90
CA LEU A 115 -9.74 -6.78 4.83
C LEU A 115 -10.73 -7.06 3.68
N PHE A 116 -12.02 -6.90 3.90
CA PHE A 116 -13.03 -7.15 2.86
C PHE A 116 -12.94 -6.17 1.69
N VAL A 117 -12.48 -4.93 1.92
CA VAL A 117 -12.32 -3.93 0.85
C VAL A 117 -11.25 -4.36 -0.17
N PRO A 118 -9.99 -4.61 0.23
CA PRO A 118 -8.99 -5.14 -0.69
C PRO A 118 -9.31 -6.56 -1.18
N LEU A 119 -9.96 -7.41 -0.37
CA LEU A 119 -10.40 -8.75 -0.81
C LEU A 119 -11.40 -8.69 -1.98
N ALA A 120 -12.35 -7.76 -1.95
CA ALA A 120 -13.29 -7.54 -3.04
C ALA A 120 -12.56 -7.14 -4.34
N ILE A 121 -11.54 -6.28 -4.26
CA ILE A 121 -10.69 -5.94 -5.41
C ILE A 121 -9.98 -7.19 -5.95
N LEU A 122 -9.45 -8.03 -5.07
CA LEU A 122 -8.76 -9.26 -5.47
C LEU A 122 -9.68 -10.21 -6.24
N VAL A 123 -10.84 -10.54 -5.67
CA VAL A 123 -11.80 -11.50 -6.24
C VAL A 123 -12.39 -10.97 -7.54
N LEU A 124 -12.78 -9.70 -7.59
CA LEU A 124 -13.22 -9.07 -8.85
C LEU A 124 -12.09 -9.07 -9.89
N GLY A 125 -10.85 -8.92 -9.45
CA GLY A 125 -9.66 -8.92 -10.27
C GLY A 125 -9.34 -10.27 -10.93
N PHE A 126 -9.63 -11.38 -10.24
CA PHE A 126 -9.47 -12.74 -10.80
C PHE A 126 -10.33 -12.96 -12.05
N ARG A 127 -11.45 -12.24 -12.18
CA ARG A 127 -12.35 -12.34 -13.34
C ARG A 127 -11.87 -11.54 -14.56
N LEU A 128 -10.89 -10.65 -14.38
CA LEU A 128 -10.43 -9.77 -15.45
C LEU A 128 -9.36 -10.43 -16.32
N SER A 129 -9.50 -10.28 -17.64
CA SER A 129 -8.45 -10.59 -18.61
C SER A 129 -7.24 -9.64 -18.48
N SER A 130 -6.08 -10.02 -19.01
CA SER A 130 -4.87 -9.18 -19.01
C SER A 130 -5.12 -7.81 -19.66
N ASN A 131 -5.96 -7.76 -20.70
CA ASN A 131 -6.35 -6.52 -21.36
C ASN A 131 -7.16 -5.59 -20.45
N GLU A 132 -8.12 -6.14 -19.71
CA GLU A 132 -8.95 -5.37 -18.77
C GLU A 132 -8.15 -4.91 -17.56
N ARG A 133 -7.27 -5.75 -17.02
CA ARG A 133 -6.35 -5.36 -15.92
C ARG A 133 -5.50 -4.17 -16.32
N ALA A 134 -4.96 -4.17 -17.54
CA ALA A 134 -4.17 -3.05 -18.04
C ALA A 134 -5.00 -1.78 -18.33
N ARG A 135 -6.34 -1.86 -18.44
CA ARG A 135 -7.23 -0.68 -18.51
C ARG A 135 -7.41 0.00 -17.16
N LEU A 136 -7.01 -0.62 -16.06
CA LEU A 136 -7.04 -0.01 -14.71
C LEU A 136 -5.87 0.97 -14.48
N VAL A 137 -4.80 0.87 -15.25
CA VAL A 137 -3.65 1.80 -15.20
C VAL A 137 -4.08 3.27 -15.39
N PRO A 138 -4.77 3.66 -16.49
CA PRO A 138 -5.21 5.04 -16.67
C PRO A 138 -6.23 5.48 -15.60
N LEU A 139 -7.04 4.57 -15.05
CA LEU A 139 -7.95 4.89 -13.95
C LEU A 139 -7.17 5.26 -12.68
N LEU A 140 -6.16 4.48 -12.29
CA LEU A 140 -5.30 4.83 -11.16
C LEU A 140 -4.56 6.14 -11.39
N ILE A 141 -4.05 6.37 -12.60
CA ILE A 141 -3.41 7.66 -12.95
C ILE A 141 -4.38 8.81 -12.71
N ALA A 142 -5.63 8.69 -13.18
CA ALA A 142 -6.64 9.72 -13.00
C ALA A 142 -6.98 9.95 -11.51
N LEU A 143 -7.17 8.88 -10.73
CA LEU A 143 -7.48 8.98 -9.30
C LEU A 143 -6.36 9.64 -8.49
N ILE A 144 -5.10 9.24 -8.73
CA ILE A 144 -3.96 9.78 -8.00
C ILE A 144 -3.66 11.23 -8.44
N ALA A 145 -3.79 11.53 -9.74
CA ALA A 145 -3.65 12.90 -10.23
C ALA A 145 -4.76 13.82 -9.67
N ALA A 146 -6.00 13.34 -9.61
CA ALA A 146 -7.09 14.06 -8.95
C ALA A 146 -6.82 14.27 -7.46
N SER A 147 -6.25 13.27 -6.76
CA SER A 147 -5.79 13.43 -5.37
C SER A 147 -4.74 14.55 -5.24
N SER A 148 -3.80 14.63 -6.18
CA SER A 148 -2.77 15.68 -6.23
C SER A 148 -3.39 17.07 -6.37
N LEU A 149 -4.31 17.24 -7.34
CA LEU A 149 -5.01 18.50 -7.58
C LEU A 149 -5.85 18.91 -6.37
N LEU A 150 -6.58 17.97 -5.76
CA LEU A 150 -7.33 18.21 -4.53
C LEU A 150 -6.39 18.67 -3.40
N GLY A 151 -5.22 18.04 -3.26
CA GLY A 151 -4.19 18.43 -2.29
C GLY A 151 -3.69 19.86 -2.48
N MET A 152 -3.55 20.31 -3.73
CA MET A 152 -3.19 21.71 -4.03
C MET A 152 -4.31 22.68 -3.63
N PHE A 153 -5.57 22.35 -3.92
CA PHE A 153 -6.71 23.19 -3.51
C PHE A 153 -6.90 23.22 -1.98
N GLN A 154 -6.63 22.12 -1.28
CA GLN A 154 -6.68 22.06 0.19
C GLN A 154 -5.76 23.09 0.84
N LEU A 155 -4.56 23.31 0.29
CA LEU A 155 -3.62 24.31 0.80
C LEU A 155 -4.00 25.76 0.51
N MET A 156 -4.77 25.99 -0.56
CA MET A 156 -5.32 27.31 -0.86
C MET A 156 -6.52 27.65 0.03
N GLY A 157 -7.17 26.64 0.62
CA GLY A 157 -8.32 26.79 1.49
C GLY A 157 -7.95 27.06 2.94
N ALA A 158 -8.95 27.41 3.75
CA ALA A 158 -8.79 27.51 5.20
C ALA A 158 -8.52 26.13 5.84
N ARG A 159 -7.82 26.14 6.99
CA ARG A 159 -7.64 24.94 7.82
C ARG A 159 -8.99 24.32 8.14
N GLY A 160 -9.15 23.02 7.87
CA GLY A 160 -10.40 22.30 8.12
C GLY A 160 -11.55 22.67 7.15
N SER A 161 -11.25 23.25 5.99
CA SER A 161 -12.24 23.47 4.93
C SER A 161 -12.93 22.17 4.50
N ALA A 162 -14.08 22.28 3.81
CA ALA A 162 -14.84 21.14 3.30
C ALA A 162 -14.06 20.24 2.31
N LEU A 163 -12.90 20.70 1.83
CA LEU A 163 -11.99 19.92 1.00
C LEU A 163 -11.24 18.83 1.79
N TYR A 164 -11.21 18.93 3.12
CA TYR A 164 -10.70 17.89 4.01
C TYR A 164 -11.80 16.90 4.37
N PHE A 165 -11.76 15.71 3.80
CA PHE A 165 -12.84 14.72 3.96
C PHE A 165 -12.86 14.01 5.31
N TYR A 166 -11.81 14.13 6.11
CA TYR A 166 -11.70 13.44 7.40
C TYR A 166 -11.57 14.45 8.54
N ARG A 167 -12.34 14.23 9.61
CA ARG A 167 -12.32 15.04 10.83
C ARG A 167 -10.94 15.08 11.48
N VAL A 168 -10.25 13.94 11.52
CA VAL A 168 -8.88 13.82 12.01
C VAL A 168 -7.96 13.69 10.81
N THR A 169 -7.23 14.76 10.51
CA THR A 169 -6.38 14.87 9.31
C THR A 169 -5.25 15.89 9.55
N HIS A 170 -4.24 15.90 8.68
CA HIS A 170 -3.24 16.96 8.62
C HIS A 170 -3.83 18.19 7.90
N GLY A 171 -4.61 18.99 8.62
CA GLY A 171 -5.42 20.10 8.09
C GLY A 171 -4.63 21.32 7.57
N ASP A 172 -3.31 21.25 7.57
CA ASP A 172 -2.35 22.25 7.08
C ASP A 172 -1.46 21.71 5.94
N SER A 173 -1.73 20.48 5.50
CA SER A 173 -0.92 19.77 4.52
C SER A 173 -1.76 19.37 3.29
N ALA A 174 -1.09 19.17 2.15
CA ALA A 174 -1.73 18.61 0.95
C ALA A 174 -1.94 17.09 1.13
N VAL A 175 -3.13 16.70 1.59
CA VAL A 175 -3.47 15.29 1.87
C VAL A 175 -4.30 14.62 0.77
N GLY A 176 -4.84 15.40 -0.17
CA GLY A 176 -5.66 14.90 -1.27
C GLY A 176 -6.87 14.11 -0.76
N PHE A 177 -7.09 12.92 -1.30
CA PHE A 177 -8.13 11.98 -0.85
C PHE A 177 -7.83 11.29 0.48
N PHE A 178 -6.66 11.52 1.08
CA PHE A 178 -6.21 10.85 2.31
C PHE A 178 -6.34 11.74 3.54
N ALA A 179 -6.26 11.16 4.74
CA ALA A 179 -6.18 11.89 6.00
C ALA A 179 -4.73 12.21 6.43
N ASN A 180 -3.75 11.55 5.83
CA ASN A 180 -2.34 11.64 6.21
C ASN A 180 -1.49 12.06 5.00
N ARG A 181 -0.67 13.10 5.18
CA ARG A 181 0.24 13.64 4.16
C ARG A 181 1.25 12.61 3.66
N ASN A 182 1.69 11.69 4.52
CA ASN A 182 2.63 10.63 4.16
C ASN A 182 1.95 9.59 3.25
N HIS A 183 0.67 9.27 3.49
CA HIS A 183 -0.11 8.38 2.64
C HIS A 183 -0.34 8.98 1.24
N GLN A 184 -0.63 10.28 1.17
CA GLN A 184 -0.71 11.01 -0.08
C GLN A 184 0.64 10.98 -0.82
N ALA A 185 1.74 11.28 -0.14
CA ALA A 185 3.06 11.30 -0.76
C ALA A 185 3.48 9.90 -1.28
N ALA A 186 3.20 8.83 -0.53
CA ALA A 186 3.44 7.45 -0.98
C ALA A 186 2.62 7.11 -2.24
N MET A 187 1.37 7.59 -2.32
CA MET A 187 0.53 7.37 -3.50
C MET A 187 1.01 8.19 -4.72
N LEU A 188 1.44 9.44 -4.51
CA LEU A 188 2.07 10.26 -5.56
C LEU A 188 3.37 9.61 -6.06
N ALA A 189 4.17 9.01 -5.19
CA ALA A 189 5.36 8.25 -5.57
C ALA A 189 5.02 7.05 -6.49
N CYS A 190 3.91 6.35 -6.22
CA CYS A 190 3.42 5.26 -7.06
C CYS A 190 2.97 5.73 -8.46
N LEU A 191 2.70 7.03 -8.65
CA LEU A 191 2.27 7.55 -9.94
C LEU A 191 3.40 7.59 -10.97
N PHE A 192 4.67 7.72 -10.57
CA PHE A 192 5.80 7.67 -11.50
C PHE A 192 5.88 6.38 -12.33
N PRO A 193 5.92 5.16 -11.73
CA PRO A 193 5.94 3.93 -12.51
C PRO A 193 4.65 3.71 -13.31
N LEU A 194 3.49 4.16 -12.81
CA LEU A 194 2.22 4.14 -13.56
C LEU A 194 2.33 4.96 -14.87
N LEU A 195 2.87 6.18 -14.78
CA LEU A 195 3.08 7.05 -15.93
C LEU A 195 4.09 6.47 -16.92
N ALA A 196 5.17 5.83 -16.44
CA ALA A 196 6.15 5.16 -17.28
C ALA A 196 5.54 4.03 -18.11
N VAL A 197 4.76 3.14 -17.48
CA VAL A 197 4.07 2.05 -18.18
C VAL A 197 3.00 2.59 -19.13
N PHE A 198 2.28 3.65 -18.73
CA PHE A 198 1.32 4.31 -19.60
C PHE A 198 1.97 4.93 -20.84
N ALA A 199 3.09 5.64 -20.69
CA ALA A 199 3.84 6.22 -21.81
C ALA A 199 4.39 5.15 -22.75
N SER A 200 4.77 3.99 -22.21
CA SER A 200 5.35 2.87 -22.96
C SER A 200 4.35 2.14 -23.88
N GLY A 201 3.05 2.46 -23.82
CA GLY A 201 2.05 1.81 -24.66
C GLY A 201 2.08 2.30 -26.12
N GLY A 202 2.22 1.35 -27.07
CA GLY A 202 2.31 1.64 -28.50
C GLY A 202 0.99 2.09 -29.16
N GLY A 203 1.08 2.52 -30.42
CA GLY A 203 -0.06 2.91 -31.27
C GLY A 203 -0.09 4.40 -31.64
N ARG A 204 -1.16 4.84 -32.32
CA ARG A 204 -1.31 6.22 -32.85
C ARG A 204 -1.19 7.31 -31.78
N ARG A 205 -1.58 7.02 -30.53
CA ARG A 205 -1.56 7.98 -29.39
C ARG A 205 -0.23 8.03 -28.64
N THR A 206 0.81 7.33 -29.09
CA THR A 206 2.10 7.21 -28.37
C THR A 206 2.68 8.59 -28.00
N LYS A 207 2.75 9.54 -28.95
CA LYS A 207 3.30 10.89 -28.68
C LYS A 207 2.55 11.63 -27.57
N TRP A 208 1.21 11.62 -27.61
CA TRP A 208 0.37 12.25 -26.58
C TRP A 208 0.60 11.63 -25.20
N ARG A 209 0.67 10.29 -25.11
CA ARG A 209 0.91 9.59 -23.83
C ARG A 209 2.26 9.98 -23.21
N HIS A 210 3.30 10.15 -24.02
CA HIS A 210 4.61 10.59 -23.55
C HIS A 210 4.57 12.03 -23.02
N TRP A 211 3.98 12.96 -23.77
CA TRP A 211 3.86 14.36 -23.31
C TRP A 211 2.97 14.49 -22.09
N PHE A 212 1.86 13.77 -22.04
CA PHE A 212 1.01 13.69 -20.86
C PHE A 212 1.78 13.18 -19.64
N ALA A 213 2.49 12.06 -19.79
CA ALA A 213 3.30 11.49 -18.70
C ALA A 213 4.41 12.44 -18.23
N ALA A 214 5.09 13.12 -19.15
CA ALA A 214 6.12 14.10 -18.81
C ALA A 214 5.53 15.31 -18.08
N ALA A 215 4.41 15.85 -18.55
CA ALA A 215 3.74 16.99 -17.93
C ALA A 215 3.24 16.65 -16.52
N VAL A 216 2.54 15.52 -16.35
CA VAL A 216 2.08 15.08 -15.02
C VAL A 216 3.30 14.80 -14.14
N GLY A 217 4.31 14.08 -14.63
CA GLY A 217 5.53 13.78 -13.87
C GLY A 217 6.27 15.02 -13.37
N ALA A 218 6.33 16.08 -14.18
CA ALA A 218 6.93 17.36 -13.78
C ALA A 218 6.15 18.04 -12.65
N VAL A 219 4.81 17.94 -12.65
CA VAL A 219 3.95 18.47 -11.58
C VAL A 219 4.01 17.62 -10.30
N LEU A 220 4.36 16.33 -10.38
CA LEU A 220 4.44 15.47 -9.20
C LEU A 220 5.59 15.82 -8.26
N ILE A 221 6.73 16.30 -8.80
CA ILE A 221 7.88 16.69 -7.97
C ILE A 221 7.49 17.78 -6.97
N PRO A 222 6.99 18.97 -7.39
CA PRO A 222 6.52 19.98 -6.45
C PRO A 222 5.34 19.48 -5.62
N ALA A 223 4.42 18.69 -6.16
CA ALA A 223 3.30 18.14 -5.38
C ALA A 223 3.76 17.29 -4.18
N ILE A 224 4.77 16.42 -4.36
CA ILE A 224 5.35 15.63 -3.26
C ILE A 224 6.06 16.54 -2.26
N LEU A 225 6.83 17.51 -2.72
CA LEU A 225 7.54 18.45 -1.84
C LEU A 225 6.58 19.24 -0.95
N ILE A 226 5.48 19.69 -1.53
CA ILE A 226 4.41 20.44 -0.87
C ILE A 226 3.71 19.59 0.22
N THR A 227 3.73 18.26 0.15
CA THR A 227 3.20 17.42 1.24
C THR A 227 3.98 17.56 2.54
N GLY A 228 5.25 18.02 2.51
CA GLY A 228 6.14 18.07 3.67
C GLY A 228 6.60 16.70 4.17
N SER A 229 6.32 15.61 3.45
CA SER A 229 6.69 14.25 3.86
C SER A 229 8.11 13.88 3.42
N ARG A 230 9.07 13.83 4.36
CA ARG A 230 10.45 13.39 4.08
C ARG A 230 10.51 11.97 3.51
N ALA A 231 9.82 11.03 4.15
CA ALA A 231 9.71 9.66 3.63
C ALA A 231 9.04 9.62 2.25
N GLY A 232 8.04 10.48 2.04
CA GLY A 232 7.38 10.68 0.75
C GLY A 232 8.33 11.19 -0.35
N MET A 233 9.26 12.08 -0.02
CA MET A 233 10.28 12.55 -0.96
C MET A 233 11.22 11.41 -1.37
N PHE A 234 11.73 10.62 -0.41
CA PHE A 234 12.54 9.43 -0.73
C PHE A 234 11.76 8.38 -1.52
N ALA A 235 10.49 8.17 -1.18
CA ALA A 235 9.61 7.28 -1.93
C ALA A 235 9.40 7.79 -3.37
N GLY A 236 9.29 9.11 -3.58
CA GLY A 236 9.20 9.71 -4.90
C GLY A 236 10.47 9.52 -5.73
N LEU A 237 11.65 9.69 -5.12
CA LEU A 237 12.93 9.39 -5.77
C LEU A 237 13.02 7.91 -6.18
N LEU A 238 12.63 7.00 -5.27
CA LEU A 238 12.54 5.57 -5.57
C LEU A 238 11.56 5.30 -6.73
N GLY A 239 10.39 5.96 -6.72
CA GLY A 239 9.41 5.89 -7.80
C GLY A 239 9.96 6.36 -9.15
N ILE A 240 10.76 7.43 -9.16
CA ILE A 240 11.46 7.92 -10.35
C ILE A 240 12.46 6.87 -10.87
N VAL A 241 13.29 6.31 -9.99
CA VAL A 241 14.28 5.27 -10.36
C VAL A 241 13.59 4.05 -10.96
N LEU A 242 12.51 3.57 -10.33
CA LEU A 242 11.74 2.44 -10.83
C LEU A 242 11.02 2.76 -12.15
N ALA A 243 10.51 3.99 -12.32
CA ALA A 243 9.90 4.45 -13.56
C ALA A 243 10.91 4.44 -14.73
N VAL A 244 12.18 4.82 -14.48
CA VAL A 244 13.26 4.73 -15.47
C VAL A 244 13.48 3.30 -15.94
N GLY A 245 13.53 2.34 -15.00
CA GLY A 245 13.70 0.92 -15.31
C GLY A 245 12.51 0.30 -16.06
N LEU A 246 11.30 0.82 -15.85
CA LEU A 246 10.07 0.33 -16.49
C LEU A 246 9.77 0.99 -17.84
N TYR A 247 10.30 2.18 -18.09
CA TYR A 247 10.00 2.94 -19.30
C TYR A 247 10.67 2.33 -20.53
N HIS A 248 9.86 1.84 -21.46
CA HIS A 248 10.29 1.23 -22.71
C HIS A 248 9.61 1.93 -23.89
N ARG A 249 10.39 2.55 -24.77
CA ARG A 249 9.83 3.18 -25.97
C ARG A 249 9.43 2.10 -26.97
N ALA A 250 8.14 2.02 -27.31
CA ALA A 250 7.68 1.15 -28.38
C ALA A 250 8.37 1.55 -29.70
N SER A 251 9.33 0.74 -30.16
CA SER A 251 10.01 0.98 -31.43
C SER A 251 9.08 0.58 -32.57
N PRO A 252 8.78 1.45 -33.54
CA PRO A 252 8.16 1.02 -34.79
C PRO A 252 9.11 0.01 -35.45
N ARG A 253 8.61 -1.20 -35.74
CA ARG A 253 9.35 -2.19 -36.54
C ARG A 253 9.86 -1.47 -37.80
N GLY A 254 11.18 -1.32 -37.94
CA GLY A 254 11.83 -0.80 -39.16
C GLY A 254 12.45 0.60 -39.13
N ALA A 255 12.35 1.41 -38.06
CA ALA A 255 12.94 2.77 -38.07
C ALA A 255 14.38 2.81 -37.50
N ARG A 256 15.33 3.36 -38.27
CA ARG A 256 16.77 3.50 -38.01
C ARG A 256 17.10 3.88 -36.55
N ARG A 257 17.98 3.07 -35.92
CA ARG A 257 18.37 3.09 -34.49
C ARG A 257 19.10 4.37 -34.00
N ALA A 258 19.55 5.27 -34.89
CA ALA A 258 20.43 6.40 -34.50
C ALA A 258 19.68 7.59 -33.86
N GLY A 259 18.58 8.08 -34.46
CA GLY A 259 17.84 9.25 -33.96
C GLY A 259 16.95 8.99 -32.73
N SER A 260 16.56 7.73 -32.51
CA SER A 260 15.80 7.30 -31.33
C SER A 260 16.64 7.32 -30.05
N ARG A 261 17.95 7.10 -30.16
CA ARG A 261 18.87 6.94 -29.03
C ARG A 261 19.16 8.29 -28.35
N ALA A 262 19.40 9.34 -29.13
CA ALA A 262 19.64 10.71 -28.65
C ALA A 262 18.41 11.36 -27.98
N ARG A 263 17.19 10.99 -28.39
CA ARG A 263 15.95 11.46 -27.74
C ARG A 263 15.59 10.65 -26.49
N SER A 264 15.99 9.37 -26.44
CA SER A 264 15.85 8.55 -25.24
C SER A 264 16.84 8.99 -24.15
N SER A 265 18.08 9.35 -24.53
CA SER A 265 19.05 9.92 -23.59
C SER A 265 18.57 11.25 -23.00
N LEU A 266 17.81 12.06 -23.74
CA LEU A 266 17.19 13.28 -23.19
C LEU A 266 16.13 12.98 -22.12
N VAL A 267 15.28 11.96 -22.31
CA VAL A 267 14.31 11.55 -21.28
C VAL A 267 15.04 11.04 -20.03
N TYR A 268 16.06 10.21 -20.20
CA TYR A 268 16.89 9.76 -19.08
C TYR A 268 17.59 10.92 -18.38
N LEU A 269 18.09 11.90 -19.13
CA LEU A 269 18.73 13.10 -18.59
C LEU A 269 17.74 13.99 -17.83
N LEU A 270 16.53 14.20 -18.35
CA LEU A 270 15.50 15.00 -17.69
C LEU A 270 14.98 14.32 -16.42
N VAL A 271 14.83 13.00 -16.45
CA VAL A 271 14.43 12.23 -15.27
C VAL A 271 15.56 12.23 -14.22
N ALA A 272 16.81 12.07 -14.65
CA ALA A 272 17.98 12.19 -13.78
C ALA A 272 18.11 13.60 -13.19
N ALA A 273 17.92 14.64 -13.99
CA ALA A 273 17.96 16.03 -13.55
C ALA A 273 16.81 16.34 -12.58
N GLY A 274 15.59 15.87 -12.84
CA GLY A 274 14.45 16.00 -11.93
C GLY A 274 14.67 15.26 -10.62
N GLY A 275 15.22 14.03 -10.68
CA GLY A 275 15.61 13.26 -9.50
C GLY A 275 16.71 13.94 -8.69
N LEU A 276 17.74 14.49 -9.35
CA LEU A 276 18.82 15.26 -8.71
C LEU A 276 18.30 16.56 -8.09
N ALA A 277 17.41 17.28 -8.78
CA ALA A 277 16.78 18.48 -8.24
C ALA A 277 15.93 18.16 -7.00
N MET A 278 15.14 17.09 -7.06
CA MET A 278 14.35 16.61 -5.92
C MET A 278 15.25 16.18 -4.76
N ALA A 279 16.33 15.45 -5.02
CA ALA A 279 17.31 15.05 -4.01
C ALA A 279 18.01 16.26 -3.39
N GLY A 280 18.48 17.20 -4.20
CA GLY A 280 19.12 18.43 -3.75
C GLY A 280 18.18 19.30 -2.89
N LEU A 281 16.92 19.43 -3.31
CA LEU A 281 15.92 20.19 -2.57
C LEU A 281 15.52 19.49 -1.26
N THR A 282 15.43 18.16 -1.26
CA THR A 282 15.20 17.36 -0.05
C THR A 282 16.34 17.58 0.96
N ILE A 283 17.59 17.51 0.51
CA ILE A 283 18.77 17.76 1.34
C ILE A 283 18.76 19.19 1.88
N TRP A 284 18.40 20.18 1.05
CA TRP A 284 18.32 21.57 1.46
C TRP A 284 17.23 21.80 2.52
N MET A 285 16.02 21.27 2.31
CA MET A 285 14.93 21.32 3.30
C MET A 285 15.31 20.63 4.61
N GLN A 286 16.00 19.48 4.54
CA GLN A 286 16.46 18.75 5.73
C GLN A 286 17.50 19.54 6.53
N ARG A 287 18.37 20.31 5.86
CA ARG A 287 19.30 21.23 6.53
C ARG A 287 18.55 22.34 7.26
N ALA A 288 17.58 22.99 6.60
CA ALA A 288 16.76 24.03 7.22
C ALA A 288 16.03 23.52 8.47
N GLU A 289 15.44 22.32 8.43
CA GLU A 289 14.83 21.68 9.61
C GLU A 289 15.87 21.26 10.66
N SER A 290 17.08 20.84 10.28
CA SER A 290 18.12 20.48 11.26
C SER A 290 18.56 21.69 12.10
N PHE A 291 18.64 22.87 11.49
CA PHE A 291 18.88 24.11 12.22
C PHE A 291 17.72 24.47 13.16
N GLN A 292 16.47 24.24 12.74
CA GLN A 292 15.30 24.43 13.60
C GLN A 292 15.20 23.38 14.72
N ARG A 293 15.65 22.14 14.51
CA ARG A 293 15.66 21.05 15.53
C ARG A 293 16.66 21.28 16.65
N VAL A 294 17.78 21.94 16.40
CA VAL A 294 18.68 22.38 17.49
C VAL A 294 18.00 23.41 18.38
N LEU A 295 17.03 24.18 17.84
CA LEU A 295 16.25 25.19 18.56
C LEU A 295 14.91 24.65 19.12
N ALA A 296 14.41 23.52 18.64
CA ALA A 296 13.14 22.91 19.03
C ALA A 296 13.34 21.43 19.41
N PHE A 297 13.24 21.13 20.70
CA PHE A 297 13.47 19.80 21.28
C PHE A 297 12.40 18.73 20.95
N ASP A 298 11.34 19.06 20.19
CA ASP A 298 10.18 18.18 19.97
C ASP A 298 9.83 18.03 18.48
N SER A 299 10.61 17.25 17.73
CA SER A 299 10.17 16.81 16.40
C SER A 299 9.42 15.48 16.49
N GLU A 300 8.21 15.40 15.92
CA GLU A 300 7.35 14.21 15.91
C GLU A 300 8.08 12.94 15.41
N GLN A 301 9.03 13.10 14.48
CA GLN A 301 9.83 11.97 13.99
C GLN A 301 10.81 11.44 15.03
N ASP A 302 11.43 12.32 15.82
CA ASP A 302 12.37 11.93 16.85
C ASP A 302 11.68 11.14 17.97
N ALA A 303 10.44 11.51 18.32
CA ALA A 303 9.59 10.73 19.21
C ALA A 303 9.29 9.32 18.65
N ARG A 304 8.96 9.21 17.36
CA ARG A 304 8.71 7.92 16.69
C ARG A 304 9.91 6.99 16.75
N PHE A 305 11.11 7.48 16.42
CA PHE A 305 12.33 6.66 16.45
C PHE A 305 12.68 6.21 17.88
N ARG A 306 12.52 7.08 18.88
CA ARG A 306 12.73 6.70 20.29
C ARG A 306 11.71 5.68 20.77
N ALA A 307 10.48 5.69 20.24
CA ALA A 307 9.44 4.71 20.56
C ALA A 307 9.70 3.30 19.99
N TRP A 308 10.58 3.14 18.99
CA TRP A 308 10.82 1.83 18.37
C TRP A 308 11.41 0.79 19.31
N SER A 309 12.32 1.18 20.21
CA SER A 309 12.89 0.26 21.20
C SER A 309 11.82 -0.21 22.20
N PRO A 310 11.04 0.67 22.85
CA PRO A 310 9.90 0.26 23.67
C PRO A 310 8.89 -0.64 22.93
N ILE A 311 8.59 -0.35 21.65
CA ILE A 311 7.66 -1.18 20.86
C ILE A 311 8.23 -2.58 20.63
N ALA A 312 9.54 -2.70 20.39
CA ALA A 312 10.19 -4.00 20.24
C ALA A 312 10.16 -4.81 21.55
N ASP A 313 10.35 -4.15 22.70
CA ASP A 313 10.24 -4.78 24.02
C ASP A 313 8.80 -5.26 24.29
N ILE A 314 7.80 -4.45 23.93
CA ILE A 314 6.40 -4.86 24.01
C ILE A 314 6.13 -6.03 23.07
N ALA A 315 6.62 -5.98 21.82
CA ALA A 315 6.46 -7.07 20.88
C ALA A 315 7.03 -8.39 21.42
N ALA A 316 8.20 -8.36 22.05
CA ALA A 316 8.82 -9.52 22.68
C ALA A 316 7.96 -10.09 23.83
N ARG A 317 7.33 -9.23 24.65
CA ARG A 317 6.43 -9.65 25.75
C ARG A 317 5.19 -10.40 25.28
N PHE A 318 4.66 -10.06 24.12
CA PHE A 318 3.44 -10.67 23.56
C PHE A 318 3.72 -11.85 22.61
N MET A 319 4.97 -12.28 22.45
CA MET A 319 5.28 -13.47 21.65
C MET A 319 4.75 -14.75 22.31
N PRO A 320 4.31 -15.76 21.53
CA PRO A 320 4.34 -15.81 20.07
C PRO A 320 3.05 -15.31 19.37
N PHE A 321 2.00 -14.98 20.13
CA PHE A 321 0.65 -14.74 19.57
C PHE A 321 0.40 -13.29 19.13
N GLY A 322 1.20 -12.35 19.65
CA GLY A 322 0.94 -10.93 19.55
C GLY A 322 -0.20 -10.48 20.46
N SER A 323 -0.39 -9.18 20.54
CA SER A 323 -1.39 -8.55 21.42
C SER A 323 -2.78 -8.38 20.80
N GLY A 324 -2.95 -8.71 19.52
CA GLY A 324 -4.20 -8.53 18.76
C GLY A 324 -4.12 -7.45 17.68
N TYR A 325 -4.62 -7.71 16.47
CA TYR A 325 -4.67 -6.67 15.43
C TYR A 325 -5.51 -5.47 15.89
N GLY A 326 -4.97 -4.26 15.69
CA GLY A 326 -5.61 -3.02 16.09
C GLY A 326 -5.47 -2.67 17.58
N SER A 327 -4.84 -3.52 18.40
CA SER A 327 -4.65 -3.25 19.84
C SER A 327 -3.48 -2.31 20.14
N PHE A 328 -2.68 -1.93 19.12
CA PHE A 328 -1.42 -1.20 19.29
C PHE A 328 -1.53 -0.05 20.29
N ALA A 329 -2.46 0.88 20.07
CA ALA A 329 -2.55 2.09 20.90
C ALA A 329 -3.00 1.79 22.34
N ASP A 330 -3.82 0.76 22.55
CA ASP A 330 -4.29 0.40 23.89
C ASP A 330 -3.21 -0.33 24.68
N VAL A 331 -2.44 -1.19 24.02
CA VAL A 331 -1.34 -1.93 24.63
C VAL A 331 -0.13 -1.02 24.85
N TYR A 332 0.19 -0.14 23.89
CA TYR A 332 1.31 0.80 24.02
C TYR A 332 1.14 1.68 25.26
N LYS A 333 -0.05 2.22 25.53
CA LYS A 333 -0.34 3.03 26.74
C LYS A 333 -0.04 2.30 28.05
N MET A 334 -0.17 0.98 28.10
CA MET A 334 0.12 0.20 29.31
C MET A 334 1.63 0.17 29.63
N TYR A 335 2.47 0.34 28.60
CA TYR A 335 3.92 0.18 28.67
C TYR A 335 4.68 1.43 28.19
N GLU A 336 3.99 2.54 27.92
CA GLU A 336 4.59 3.77 27.41
C GLU A 336 5.57 4.35 28.43
N PRO A 337 6.87 4.52 28.07
CA PRO A 337 7.86 5.11 28.96
C PRO A 337 7.49 6.54 29.34
N ARG A 338 7.80 6.93 30.59
CA ARG A 338 7.46 8.27 31.11
C ARG A 338 8.11 9.39 30.31
N GLU A 339 9.29 9.13 29.74
CA GLU A 339 10.06 10.09 28.94
C GLU A 339 9.48 10.31 27.55
N LEU A 340 8.57 9.44 27.10
CA LEU A 340 7.89 9.52 25.81
C LEU A 340 6.45 10.01 25.93
N LEU A 341 5.95 10.22 27.15
CA LEU A 341 4.62 10.76 27.38
C LEU A 341 4.48 12.13 26.71
N HIS A 342 3.48 12.25 25.84
CA HIS A 342 3.20 13.47 25.12
C HIS A 342 1.69 13.76 25.14
N THR A 343 1.31 15.02 24.92
CA THR A 343 -0.10 15.44 24.90
C THR A 343 -0.83 15.01 23.62
N THR A 344 -0.11 14.42 22.68
CA THR A 344 -0.64 13.94 21.40
C THR A 344 -0.79 12.43 21.41
N TYR A 345 -1.78 11.95 20.66
CA TYR A 345 -2.16 10.56 20.64
C TYR A 345 -1.25 9.72 19.73
N PHE A 346 -0.49 8.78 20.29
CA PHE A 346 0.34 7.84 19.53
C PHE A 346 -0.49 6.64 19.05
N ASN A 347 -1.08 6.77 17.86
CA ASN A 347 -2.10 5.85 17.36
C ASN A 347 -1.57 4.56 16.72
N GLN A 348 -0.32 4.55 16.27
CA GLN A 348 0.32 3.46 15.52
C GLN A 348 1.84 3.55 15.71
N ALA A 349 2.56 2.45 15.44
CA ALA A 349 4.02 2.42 15.57
C ALA A 349 4.74 3.34 14.58
N HIS A 350 4.06 3.74 13.48
CA HIS A 350 4.68 4.39 12.32
C HIS A 350 5.85 3.57 11.75
N ASN A 351 5.72 2.25 11.88
CA ASN A 351 6.59 1.22 11.34
C ASN A 351 5.75 -0.07 11.30
N ASP A 352 5.16 -0.36 10.14
CA ASP A 352 4.26 -1.50 9.98
C ASP A 352 4.98 -2.83 10.28
N TRP A 353 6.31 -2.90 10.10
CA TRP A 353 7.11 -4.10 10.40
C TRP A 353 7.12 -4.43 11.89
N LEU A 354 7.40 -3.42 12.73
CA LEU A 354 7.36 -3.57 14.18
C LEU A 354 5.94 -3.82 14.68
N GLU A 355 4.96 -3.14 14.09
CA GLU A 355 3.58 -3.30 14.54
C GLU A 355 3.00 -4.67 14.19
N VAL A 356 3.35 -5.23 13.02
CA VAL A 356 2.98 -6.61 12.66
C VAL A 356 3.55 -7.60 13.68
N ALA A 357 4.79 -7.40 14.14
CA ALA A 357 5.39 -8.23 15.19
C ALA A 357 4.65 -8.09 16.52
N MET A 358 4.36 -6.85 16.96
CA MET A 358 3.69 -6.57 18.22
C MET A 358 2.24 -7.08 18.28
N THR A 359 1.50 -6.91 17.19
CA THR A 359 0.05 -7.20 17.16
C THR A 359 -0.27 -8.60 16.66
N GLY A 360 0.49 -9.13 15.70
CA GLY A 360 0.24 -10.43 15.07
C GLY A 360 1.23 -11.54 15.43
N GLY A 361 2.30 -11.22 16.18
CA GLY A 361 3.25 -12.20 16.68
C GLY A 361 3.99 -12.98 15.60
N VAL A 362 4.44 -14.19 15.94
CA VAL A 362 5.27 -15.04 15.09
C VAL A 362 4.56 -15.42 13.79
N LEU A 363 3.28 -15.76 13.85
CA LEU A 363 2.52 -16.17 12.66
C LEU A 363 2.44 -15.04 11.63
N ALA A 364 2.22 -13.80 12.08
CA ALA A 364 2.18 -12.65 11.20
C ALA A 364 3.57 -12.30 10.63
N MET A 365 4.63 -12.42 11.44
CA MET A 365 6.01 -12.23 10.97
C MET A 365 6.41 -13.27 9.91
N LEU A 366 6.03 -14.54 10.11
CA LEU A 366 6.27 -15.60 9.12
C LEU A 366 5.53 -15.32 7.81
N LEU A 367 4.26 -14.91 7.88
CA LEU A 367 3.50 -14.52 6.69
C LEU A 367 4.15 -13.33 5.97
N LEU A 368 4.59 -12.32 6.72
CA LEU A 368 5.29 -11.16 6.17
C LEU A 368 6.60 -11.57 5.49
N ALA A 369 7.39 -12.44 6.11
CA ALA A 369 8.62 -12.98 5.52
C ALA A 369 8.33 -13.76 4.23
N VAL A 370 7.26 -14.56 4.19
CA VAL A 370 6.82 -15.25 2.96
C VAL A 370 6.46 -14.24 1.86
N VAL A 371 5.65 -13.22 2.18
CA VAL A 371 5.25 -12.20 1.19
C VAL A 371 6.46 -11.44 0.66
N VAL A 372 7.37 -10.99 1.53
CA VAL A 372 8.62 -10.33 1.12
C VAL A 372 9.48 -11.25 0.27
N GLY A 373 9.64 -12.51 0.68
CA GLY A 373 10.37 -13.52 -0.09
C GLY A 373 9.79 -13.74 -1.48
N LEU A 374 8.45 -13.80 -1.61
CA LEU A 374 7.76 -13.91 -2.90
C LEU A 374 7.96 -12.68 -3.79
N ILE A 375 7.91 -11.48 -3.21
CA ILE A 375 8.18 -10.22 -3.92
C ILE A 375 9.63 -10.19 -4.42
N ALA A 376 10.59 -10.54 -3.56
CA ALA A 376 12.01 -10.57 -3.89
C ALA A 376 12.31 -11.62 -4.98
N TRP A 377 11.76 -12.83 -4.84
CA TRP A 377 11.87 -13.88 -5.85
C TRP A 377 11.26 -13.43 -7.19
N ARG A 378 10.09 -12.78 -7.15
CA ARG A 378 9.46 -12.22 -8.36
C ARG A 378 10.32 -11.14 -9.00
N ALA A 379 10.91 -10.24 -8.22
CA ALA A 379 11.81 -9.21 -8.71
C ALA A 379 12.98 -9.79 -9.51
N VAL A 380 13.64 -10.82 -8.96
CA VAL A 380 14.72 -11.52 -9.66
C VAL A 380 14.22 -12.20 -10.93
N SER A 381 13.08 -12.91 -10.86
CA SER A 381 12.50 -13.60 -12.02
C SER A 381 12.11 -12.64 -13.16
N LEU A 382 11.59 -11.46 -12.81
CA LEU A 382 11.18 -10.44 -13.78
C LEU A 382 12.37 -9.69 -14.34
N GLY A 383 13.40 -9.39 -13.55
CA GLY A 383 14.63 -8.78 -14.04
C GLY A 383 15.29 -9.61 -15.16
N LEU A 384 15.20 -10.93 -15.06
CA LEU A 384 15.65 -11.86 -16.09
C LEU A 384 14.69 -11.89 -17.32
N ALA A 385 13.39 -11.76 -17.11
CA ALA A 385 12.35 -11.88 -18.15
C ALA A 385 12.06 -10.58 -18.94
N MET A 386 12.15 -9.40 -18.31
CA MET A 386 11.81 -8.09 -18.89
C MET A 386 12.65 -7.70 -20.12
N ARG A 387 13.70 -8.48 -20.44
CA ARG A 387 14.43 -8.42 -21.71
C ARG A 387 13.53 -8.69 -22.93
N ARG A 388 12.37 -9.34 -22.76
CA ARG A 388 11.44 -9.74 -23.83
C ARG A 388 10.34 -8.71 -24.14
N GLY A 389 10.07 -7.78 -23.21
CA GLY A 389 9.27 -6.57 -23.46
C GLY A 389 7.77 -6.80 -23.68
N SER A 390 7.19 -7.89 -23.16
CA SER A 390 5.75 -8.14 -23.31
C SER A 390 4.90 -7.12 -22.54
N ARG A 391 3.61 -7.02 -22.84
CA ARG A 391 2.70 -6.14 -22.08
C ARG A 391 2.49 -6.63 -20.65
N ASP A 392 2.35 -7.93 -20.48
CA ASP A 392 2.09 -8.55 -19.18
C ASP A 392 3.32 -8.48 -18.28
N GLU A 393 4.54 -8.63 -18.83
CA GLU A 393 5.79 -8.40 -18.10
C GLU A 393 5.91 -6.95 -17.59
N ARG A 394 5.49 -5.97 -18.40
CA ARG A 394 5.48 -4.56 -17.97
C ARG A 394 4.45 -4.29 -16.88
N LEU A 395 3.29 -4.91 -16.96
CA LEU A 395 2.26 -4.81 -15.93
C LEU A 395 2.73 -5.46 -14.63
N ALA A 396 3.41 -6.61 -14.71
CA ALA A 396 4.02 -7.27 -13.56
C ALA A 396 5.14 -6.43 -12.92
N GLY A 397 6.01 -5.83 -13.74
CA GLY A 397 7.03 -4.89 -13.26
C GLY A 397 6.44 -3.64 -12.61
N LEU A 398 5.31 -3.12 -13.12
CA LEU A 398 4.55 -2.06 -12.47
C LEU A 398 4.01 -2.48 -11.10
N GLY A 399 3.40 -3.67 -11.02
CA GLY A 399 2.91 -4.22 -9.75
C GLY A 399 4.04 -4.32 -8.72
N LEU A 400 5.19 -4.88 -9.12
CA LEU A 400 6.37 -4.95 -8.27
C LEU A 400 6.84 -3.57 -7.80
N ALA A 401 6.94 -2.58 -8.71
CA ALA A 401 7.39 -1.24 -8.35
C ALA A 401 6.48 -0.57 -7.32
N ILE A 402 5.15 -0.69 -7.48
CA ILE A 402 4.19 -0.17 -6.51
C ILE A 402 4.36 -0.86 -5.15
N MET A 403 4.48 -2.19 -5.13
CA MET A 403 4.66 -2.93 -3.87
C MET A 403 5.97 -2.55 -3.17
N VAL A 404 7.06 -2.35 -3.91
CA VAL A 404 8.35 -1.89 -3.36
C VAL A 404 8.25 -0.48 -2.77
N ILE A 405 7.58 0.46 -3.46
CA ILE A 405 7.37 1.82 -2.95
C ILE A 405 6.54 1.80 -1.66
N LEU A 406 5.46 1.01 -1.61
CA LEU A 406 4.61 0.89 -0.42
C LEU A 406 5.33 0.18 0.74
N ALA A 407 6.14 -0.85 0.45
CA ALA A 407 6.99 -1.50 1.45
C ALA A 407 8.03 -0.52 2.03
N PHE A 408 8.63 0.33 1.18
CA PHE A 408 9.52 1.39 1.63
C PHE A 408 8.80 2.41 2.53
N ALA A 409 7.61 2.88 2.12
CA ALA A 409 6.81 3.80 2.93
C ALA A 409 6.40 3.20 4.29
N SER A 410 6.23 1.87 4.36
CA SER A 410 5.87 1.11 5.57
C SER A 410 6.97 1.07 6.65
N PHE A 411 8.20 1.51 6.34
CA PHE A 411 9.26 1.69 7.35
C PHE A 411 9.06 2.94 8.23
N SER A 412 8.33 3.94 7.72
CA SER A 412 8.19 5.26 8.35
C SER A 412 6.75 5.64 8.70
N ASP A 413 5.79 4.88 8.17
CA ASP A 413 4.36 5.06 8.38
C ASP A 413 3.64 3.72 8.13
N TYR A 414 2.30 3.73 8.06
CA TYR A 414 1.45 2.54 7.95
C TYR A 414 0.48 2.57 6.75
N PRO A 415 0.97 2.76 5.51
CA PRO A 415 0.13 3.04 4.36
C PRO A 415 -0.85 1.90 4.04
N LEU A 416 -0.49 0.64 4.29
CA LEU A 416 -1.33 -0.52 3.95
C LEU A 416 -2.57 -0.67 4.84
N ARG A 417 -2.67 0.10 5.92
CA ARG A 417 -3.87 0.16 6.78
C ARG A 417 -4.97 1.03 6.19
N VAL A 418 -4.67 1.80 5.16
CA VAL A 418 -5.63 2.65 4.46
C VAL A 418 -6.34 1.83 3.38
N PRO A 419 -7.69 1.71 3.40
CA PRO A 419 -8.43 0.91 2.43
C PRO A 419 -8.09 1.20 0.96
N ALA A 420 -7.96 2.48 0.58
CA ALA A 420 -7.58 2.87 -0.78
C ALA A 420 -6.19 2.34 -1.19
N ILE A 421 -5.21 2.44 -0.30
CA ILE A 421 -3.85 1.98 -0.58
C ILE A 421 -3.77 0.45 -0.56
N ALA A 422 -4.47 -0.21 0.37
CA ALA A 422 -4.58 -1.66 0.39
C ALA A 422 -5.18 -2.21 -0.91
N CYS A 423 -6.18 -1.53 -1.49
CA CYS A 423 -6.73 -1.88 -2.80
C CYS A 423 -5.69 -1.76 -3.92
N VAL A 424 -4.88 -0.68 -3.92
CA VAL A 424 -3.80 -0.49 -4.89
C VAL A 424 -2.72 -1.58 -4.72
N PHE A 425 -2.36 -1.93 -3.49
CA PHE A 425 -1.41 -2.99 -3.19
C PHE A 425 -1.89 -4.35 -3.70
N VAL A 426 -3.16 -4.70 -3.47
CA VAL A 426 -3.75 -5.95 -3.96
C VAL A 426 -3.83 -5.97 -5.49
N LEU A 427 -4.18 -4.85 -6.12
CA LEU A 427 -4.18 -4.73 -7.58
C LEU A 427 -2.76 -4.89 -8.15
N ALA A 428 -1.75 -4.35 -7.47
CA ALA A 428 -0.36 -4.52 -7.81
C ALA A 428 0.09 -5.99 -7.66
N ALA A 429 -0.33 -6.69 -6.60
CA ALA A 429 -0.08 -8.11 -6.43
C ALA A 429 -0.74 -8.96 -7.54
N LEU A 430 -1.95 -8.60 -7.96
CA LEU A 430 -2.67 -9.23 -9.08
C LEU A 430 -1.95 -9.04 -10.43
N TRP A 431 -1.31 -7.88 -10.63
CA TRP A 431 -0.50 -7.61 -11.82
C TRP A 431 0.83 -8.36 -11.79
N MET A 432 1.44 -8.49 -10.62
CA MET A 432 2.73 -9.18 -10.43
C MET A 432 2.60 -10.71 -10.54
N ALA A 433 1.44 -11.26 -10.17
CA ALA A 433 1.22 -12.70 -10.20
C ALA A 433 1.36 -13.29 -11.61
N PRO A 434 2.05 -14.43 -11.75
CA PRO A 434 2.17 -15.10 -13.04
C PRO A 434 0.80 -15.61 -13.51
N HIS A 435 0.40 -15.22 -14.71
CA HIS A 435 -0.72 -15.85 -15.40
C HIS A 435 -0.28 -17.20 -15.93
N GLY A 436 -1.07 -18.24 -15.64
CA GLY A 436 -0.87 -19.54 -16.28
C GLY A 436 -0.99 -19.33 -17.78
N ARG A 437 0.05 -19.65 -18.56
CA ARG A 437 -0.12 -19.80 -20.00
C ARG A 437 -1.23 -20.84 -20.16
N ALA A 438 -2.38 -20.42 -20.71
CA ALA A 438 -3.40 -21.36 -21.15
C ALA A 438 -2.68 -22.49 -21.90
N ALA A 439 -2.88 -23.71 -21.43
CA ALA A 439 -2.33 -24.88 -22.07
C ALA A 439 -2.81 -24.90 -23.52
N GLY A 440 -1.86 -24.85 -24.46
CA GLY A 440 -2.02 -25.25 -25.85
C GLY A 440 -3.07 -24.50 -26.68
N SER A 441 -2.62 -23.45 -27.38
CA SER A 441 -2.96 -23.38 -28.81
C SER A 441 -2.21 -24.53 -29.49
N VAL A 442 -2.84 -25.71 -29.49
CA VAL A 442 -2.51 -26.84 -30.37
C VAL A 442 -3.75 -27.04 -31.23
N ALA A 443 -3.96 -26.14 -32.19
CA ALA A 443 -5.05 -26.26 -33.16
C ALA A 443 -4.71 -25.67 -34.55
N ASP A 444 -3.45 -25.28 -34.81
CA ASP A 444 -3.03 -24.76 -36.14
C ASP A 444 -1.98 -25.66 -36.82
N CYS A 445 -1.89 -26.93 -36.44
CA CYS A 445 -0.98 -27.91 -37.05
C CYS A 445 -1.71 -29.18 -37.49
N GLU A 446 -2.84 -29.05 -38.20
CA GLU A 446 -3.34 -30.15 -39.03
C GLU A 446 -3.76 -29.64 -40.42
N THR A 447 -3.04 -30.19 -41.41
CA THR A 447 -3.43 -30.43 -42.81
C THR A 447 -3.63 -29.23 -43.73
N GLY A 448 -2.50 -28.68 -44.18
CA GLY A 448 -2.33 -28.42 -45.61
C GLY A 448 -1.60 -29.62 -46.25
N SER A 449 -2.29 -30.39 -47.08
CA SER A 449 -1.67 -31.14 -48.17
C SER A 449 -2.46 -30.87 -49.45
N PRO A 450 -1.80 -30.53 -50.57
CA PRO A 450 -2.43 -30.42 -51.87
C PRO A 450 -2.50 -31.81 -52.51
N ASP A 451 -3.68 -32.14 -53.05
CA ASP A 451 -3.85 -32.98 -54.24
C ASP A 451 -5.01 -32.37 -55.05
#